data_AF-A0AAV3EW99-F1
#
_entry.id   AF-A0AAV3EW99-F1
#
_cell.length_a   1.000
_cell.length_b   1.000
_cell.length_c   1.000
_cell.angle_alpha   90.00
_cell.angle_beta   90.00
_cell.angle_gamma   90.00
#
_symmetry.space_group_name_H-M   'P 1'
#
loop_
_entity.id
_entity.type
_entity.pdbx_description
1 polymer ?
#
loop_
_entity_poly.entity_id
_entity_poly.type
_entity_poly.pdbx_seq_one_letter_code
_entity_poly.pdbx_strand_id
1 'polypeptide(L)'
;MKTIEVDEELYRFIASQTQHIGESASDILRRLLMQSSPSDLAVSAPVEVQKKGIVVSKDAGKEASVDRVKAVRTLLISDEFSALDKAIDRFLTVLSELYKIDSKAFSEATEVKGRTRVYFADNQETLIASGKTTKPREIVGTPFWVITNTNTNRKRHMVELLMERMGFQHDLTEKVCAAI
;
A
#
# COMPACT_ATOMS: atom_id res chain seq x y z
N MET A 1 -20.54 15.87 11.69
CA MET A 1 -21.13 14.84 10.82
C MET A 1 -20.76 15.19 9.39
N LYS A 2 -20.16 14.26 8.64
CA LYS A 2 -19.99 14.42 7.19
C LYS A 2 -21.14 13.66 6.52
N THR A 3 -21.70 14.21 5.45
CA THR A 3 -22.77 13.58 4.69
C THR A 3 -22.16 12.83 3.50
N ILE A 4 -22.62 11.60 3.28
CA ILE A 4 -22.30 10.79 2.10
C ILE A 4 -23.61 10.42 1.42
N GLU A 5 -23.60 10.31 0.10
CA GLU A 5 -24.73 9.82 -0.69
C GLU A 5 -24.48 8.36 -1.04
N VAL A 6 -25.52 7.53 -0.93
CA VAL A 6 -25.51 6.11 -1.27
C VAL A 6 -26.75 5.80 -2.11
N ASP A 7 -26.66 4.78 -2.95
CA ASP A 7 -27.82 4.33 -3.73
C ASP A 7 -28.89 3.66 -2.84
N GLU A 8 -30.10 3.49 -3.38
CA GLU A 8 -31.23 2.93 -2.62
C GLU A 8 -31.00 1.47 -2.20
N GLU A 9 -30.28 0.69 -3.00
CA GLU A 9 -30.02 -0.72 -2.73
C GLU A 9 -29.05 -0.86 -1.54
N LEU A 10 -27.96 -0.09 -1.54
CA LEU A 10 -26.99 -0.06 -0.44
C LEU A 10 -27.62 0.52 0.83
N TYR A 11 -28.46 1.55 0.71
CA TYR A 11 -29.22 2.07 1.84
C TYR A 11 -30.09 0.99 2.49
N ARG A 12 -30.86 0.23 1.69
CA ARG A 12 -31.69 -0.88 2.18
C ARG A 12 -30.85 -1.98 2.83
N PHE A 13 -29.71 -2.31 2.23
CA PHE A 13 -28.78 -3.29 2.78
C PHE A 13 -28.27 -2.84 4.16
N ILE A 14 -27.74 -1.62 4.29
CA ILE A 14 -27.24 -1.09 5.56
C ILE A 14 -28.36 -1.05 6.61
N ALA A 15 -29.56 -0.59 6.25
CA ALA A 15 -30.70 -0.56 7.16
C ALA A 15 -31.12 -1.95 7.64
N SER A 16 -31.05 -2.97 6.77
CA SER A 16 -31.39 -4.36 7.13
C SER A 16 -30.45 -4.97 8.17
N GLN A 17 -29.25 -4.41 8.33
CA GLN A 17 -28.25 -4.89 9.28
C GLN A 17 -28.45 -4.33 10.69
N THR A 18 -29.56 -3.61 10.95
CA THR A 18 -29.86 -2.99 12.25
C THR A 18 -30.00 -4.03 13.36
N GLN A 19 -29.21 -3.94 14.45
CA GLN A 19 -29.28 -4.89 15.58
C GLN A 19 -29.93 -4.30 16.84
N HIS A 20 -29.74 -3.00 17.10
CA HIS A 20 -30.30 -2.29 18.23
C HIS A 20 -31.17 -1.10 17.78
N ILE A 21 -32.31 -0.91 18.45
CA ILE A 21 -33.20 0.22 18.16
C ILE A 21 -32.48 1.53 18.50
N GLY A 22 -32.38 2.42 17.51
CA GLY A 22 -31.74 3.73 17.66
C GLY A 22 -30.23 3.74 17.40
N GLU A 23 -29.65 2.67 16.86
CA GLU A 23 -28.24 2.69 16.45
C GLU A 23 -28.00 3.62 15.25
N SER A 24 -26.82 4.25 15.23
CA SER A 24 -26.48 5.17 14.15
C SER A 24 -26.01 4.41 12.91
N ALA A 25 -26.21 4.98 11.72
CA ALA A 25 -25.67 4.41 10.47
C ALA A 25 -24.14 4.21 10.53
N SER A 26 -23.43 5.06 11.29
CA SER A 26 -21.98 4.92 11.49
C SER A 26 -21.62 3.66 12.29
N ASP A 27 -22.42 3.30 13.29
CA ASP A 27 -22.18 2.11 14.12
C ASP A 27 -22.44 0.83 13.32
N ILE A 28 -23.50 0.82 12.51
CA ILE A 28 -23.81 -0.27 11.58
C ILE A 28 -22.63 -0.48 10.62
N LEU A 29 -22.15 0.59 10.00
CA LEU A 29 -21.05 0.52 9.03
C LEU A 29 -19.73 0.07 9.68
N ARG A 30 -19.40 0.55 10.88
CA ARG A 30 -18.21 0.07 11.61
C ARG A 30 -18.31 -1.42 11.90
N ARG A 31 -19.46 -1.90 12.37
CA ARG A 31 -19.67 -3.33 12.60
C ARG A 31 -19.53 -4.14 11.32
N LEU A 32 -20.18 -3.74 10.23
CA LEU A 32 -20.08 -4.47 8.96
C LEU A 32 -18.64 -4.50 8.43
N LEU A 33 -17.93 -3.38 8.45
CA LEU A 33 -16.57 -3.28 7.96
C LEU A 33 -15.56 -4.00 8.87
N MET A 34 -15.74 -3.93 10.19
CA MET A 34 -14.83 -4.54 11.17
C MET A 34 -15.10 -6.03 11.40
N GLN A 35 -16.33 -6.51 11.24
CA GLN A 35 -16.67 -7.95 11.30
C GLN A 35 -16.25 -8.69 10.03
N SER A 36 -16.13 -7.98 8.91
CA SER A 36 -15.56 -8.49 7.64
C SER A 36 -14.05 -8.72 7.70
N SER A 37 -13.39 -8.21 8.74
CA SER A 37 -11.98 -8.44 9.04
C SER A 37 -11.87 -9.33 10.28
N PRO A 38 -11.65 -10.65 10.16
CA PRO A 38 -11.08 -11.38 11.28
C PRO A 38 -9.65 -10.86 11.47
N SER A 39 -9.30 -10.57 12.73
CA SER A 39 -7.99 -10.13 13.22
C SER A 39 -7.74 -8.61 13.19
N ASP A 40 -8.23 -7.90 14.22
CA ASP A 40 -7.35 -7.40 15.29
C ASP A 40 -8.06 -6.32 16.14
N LEU A 41 -8.43 -6.72 17.36
CA LEU A 41 -8.63 -5.79 18.46
C LEU A 41 -7.89 -6.33 19.69
N ALA A 42 -6.78 -5.69 20.03
CA ALA A 42 -6.38 -5.50 21.42
C ALA A 42 -5.48 -4.26 21.54
N VAL A 43 -6.00 -3.25 22.24
CA VAL A 43 -5.37 -1.99 22.61
C VAL A 43 -4.44 -2.22 23.81
N SER A 44 -3.25 -1.59 23.82
CA SER A 44 -2.60 -1.06 25.03
C SER A 44 -1.29 -0.32 24.68
N ALA A 45 -1.15 0.90 25.19
CA ALA A 45 0.09 1.69 25.27
C ALA A 45 0.35 2.01 26.77
N PRO A 46 1.45 2.65 27.23
CA PRO A 46 2.70 3.09 26.55
C PRO A 46 4.04 2.86 27.36
N VAL A 47 5.18 3.28 26.76
CA VAL A 47 6.54 3.60 27.34
C VAL A 47 7.35 2.37 27.84
N GLU A 48 8.63 2.11 27.53
CA GLU A 48 9.83 2.95 27.65
C GLU A 48 11.06 2.34 26.93
N VAL A 49 12.03 3.23 26.67
CA VAL A 49 13.29 3.09 25.91
C VAL A 49 14.26 2.08 26.53
N GLN A 50 14.95 1.27 25.71
CA GLN A 50 16.41 1.02 25.85
C GLN A 50 17.07 0.32 24.65
N LYS A 51 18.21 0.89 24.22
CA LYS A 51 19.11 0.40 23.16
C LYS A 51 20.04 -0.69 23.71
N LYS A 52 20.27 -1.77 22.96
CA LYS A 52 21.59 -2.25 22.47
C LYS A 52 21.52 -3.70 21.97
N GLY A 53 21.76 -3.86 20.67
CA GLY A 53 22.75 -4.77 20.08
C GLY A 53 22.59 -6.29 20.17
N ILE A 54 23.09 -6.94 19.12
CA ILE A 54 23.71 -8.29 19.07
C ILE A 54 22.88 -9.40 18.35
N VAL A 55 23.38 -9.69 17.13
CA VAL A 55 23.38 -10.91 16.28
C VAL A 55 22.11 -11.71 16.00
N VAL A 56 21.85 -11.81 14.69
CA VAL A 56 21.65 -13.04 13.91
C VAL A 56 21.03 -14.21 14.66
N SER A 57 19.74 -14.45 14.43
CA SER A 57 19.27 -15.80 14.19
C SER A 57 18.09 -15.81 13.22
N LYS A 58 18.23 -16.77 12.33
CA LYS A 58 17.39 -17.18 11.22
C LYS A 58 16.08 -17.76 11.77
N ASP A 59 14.99 -17.53 11.05
CA ASP A 59 13.71 -18.26 11.15
C ASP A 59 12.89 -18.04 12.43
N ALA A 60 12.06 -16.98 12.46
CA ALA A 60 10.92 -16.90 13.37
C ALA A 60 9.83 -15.98 12.77
N GLY A 61 8.71 -16.58 12.38
CA GLY A 61 7.52 -15.83 11.95
C GLY A 61 6.75 -16.40 10.75
N LYS A 62 6.64 -17.72 10.61
CA LYS A 62 5.57 -18.32 9.78
C LYS A 62 4.26 -18.28 10.55
N GLU A 63 3.65 -17.10 10.62
CA GLU A 63 2.19 -17.03 10.52
C GLU A 63 1.85 -17.11 9.02
N ALA A 64 0.62 -17.48 8.67
CA ALA A 64 0.13 -17.77 7.32
C ALA A 64 0.15 -16.55 6.36
N SER A 65 1.32 -15.94 6.26
CA SER A 65 1.70 -14.83 5.41
C SER A 65 1.93 -15.39 4.02
N VAL A 66 1.36 -14.71 3.02
CA VAL A 66 1.89 -14.80 1.66
C VAL A 66 3.40 -14.67 1.79
N ASP A 67 4.16 -15.66 1.34
CA ASP A 67 5.61 -15.57 1.29
C ASP A 67 5.92 -14.37 0.38
N ARG A 68 6.16 -13.21 1.00
CA ARG A 68 6.26 -11.91 0.34
C ARG A 68 7.36 -11.94 -0.73
N VAL A 69 8.42 -12.69 -0.45
CA VAL A 69 9.52 -12.92 -1.38
C VAL A 69 9.07 -13.79 -2.55
N LYS A 70 8.31 -14.86 -2.30
CA LYS A 70 7.73 -15.69 -3.35
C LYS A 70 6.75 -14.91 -4.23
N ALA A 71 5.92 -14.03 -3.67
CA ALA A 71 4.99 -13.19 -4.43
C ALA A 71 5.73 -12.26 -5.40
N VAL A 72 6.72 -11.50 -4.90
CA VAL A 72 7.56 -10.65 -5.76
C VAL A 72 8.29 -11.46 -6.83
N ARG A 73 8.84 -12.64 -6.49
CA ARG A 73 9.49 -13.51 -7.48
C ARG A 73 8.51 -14.02 -8.53
N THR A 74 7.28 -14.34 -8.13
CA THR A 74 6.21 -14.80 -9.03
C THR A 74 5.82 -13.69 -10.00
N LEU A 75 5.73 -12.44 -9.53
CA LEU A 75 5.53 -11.28 -10.40
C LEU A 75 6.64 -11.19 -11.46
N LEU A 76 7.91 -11.25 -11.06
CA LEU A 76 9.05 -11.08 -11.98
C LEU A 76 9.13 -12.16 -13.07
N ILE A 77 8.60 -13.35 -12.84
CA ILE A 77 8.57 -14.44 -13.82
C ILE A 77 7.24 -14.53 -14.58
N SER A 78 6.26 -13.68 -14.26
CA SER A 78 4.95 -13.73 -14.92
C SER A 78 5.03 -13.25 -16.37
N ASP A 79 4.23 -13.88 -17.22
CA ASP A 79 4.13 -13.51 -18.65
C ASP A 79 3.55 -12.10 -18.81
N GLU A 80 2.55 -11.74 -17.99
CA GLU A 80 1.93 -10.42 -17.99
C GLU A 80 2.97 -9.31 -17.72
N PHE A 81 3.81 -9.48 -16.70
CA PHE A 81 4.86 -8.52 -16.38
C PHE A 81 5.96 -8.46 -17.44
N SER A 82 6.33 -9.61 -17.99
CA SER A 82 7.36 -9.71 -19.03
C SER A 82 6.94 -9.03 -20.34
N ALA A 83 5.64 -9.09 -20.67
CA ALA A 83 5.07 -8.47 -21.87
C ALA A 83 5.02 -6.93 -21.85
N LEU A 84 5.25 -6.27 -20.70
CA LEU A 84 5.13 -4.82 -20.57
C LEU A 84 6.35 -4.07 -21.10
N ASP A 85 6.38 -3.59 -22.34
CA ASP A 85 7.58 -2.94 -22.89
C ASP A 85 8.06 -1.69 -22.15
N LYS A 86 7.13 -0.89 -21.60
CA LYS A 86 7.47 0.42 -21.05
C LYS A 86 7.81 0.35 -19.57
N ALA A 87 8.90 1.01 -19.18
CA ALA A 87 9.32 1.15 -17.80
C ALA A 87 8.25 1.74 -16.86
N ILE A 88 7.36 2.61 -17.39
CA ILE A 88 6.25 3.15 -16.60
C ILE A 88 5.21 2.09 -16.25
N ASP A 89 4.92 1.18 -17.17
CA ASP A 89 3.91 0.15 -16.96
C ASP A 89 4.46 -0.90 -15.98
N ARG A 90 5.70 -1.35 -16.16
CA ARG A 90 6.40 -2.22 -15.18
C ARG A 90 6.45 -1.59 -13.79
N PHE A 91 6.76 -0.29 -13.70
CA PHE A 91 6.78 0.45 -12.44
C PHE A 91 5.42 0.45 -11.74
N LEU A 92 4.33 0.72 -12.45
CA LEU A 92 2.98 0.72 -11.87
C LEU A 92 2.56 -0.67 -11.41
N THR A 93 2.88 -1.72 -12.18
CA THR A 93 2.58 -3.11 -11.81
C THR A 93 3.34 -3.53 -10.55
N VAL A 94 4.63 -3.17 -10.43
CA VAL A 94 5.41 -3.43 -9.21
C VAL A 94 4.77 -2.75 -7.99
N LEU A 95 4.36 -1.48 -8.11
CA LEU A 95 3.71 -0.77 -7.00
C LEU A 95 2.38 -1.41 -6.59
N SER A 96 1.55 -1.82 -7.56
CA SER A 96 0.31 -2.52 -7.30
C SER A 96 0.55 -3.82 -6.52
N GLU A 97 1.56 -4.60 -6.94
CA GLU A 97 1.87 -5.86 -6.28
C GLU A 97 2.44 -5.67 -4.87
N LEU A 98 3.31 -4.68 -4.68
CA LEU A 98 3.84 -4.36 -3.35
C LEU A 98 2.72 -3.97 -2.37
N TYR A 99 1.72 -3.21 -2.83
CA TYR A 99 0.56 -2.89 -2.01
C TYR A 99 -0.30 -4.12 -1.67
N LYS A 100 -0.51 -5.04 -2.62
CA LYS A 100 -1.25 -6.30 -2.37
C LYS A 100 -0.55 -7.19 -1.35
N ILE A 101 0.78 -7.22 -1.37
CA ILE A 101 1.58 -8.02 -0.45
C ILE A 101 1.43 -7.53 0.99
N ASP A 102 1.53 -6.22 1.19
CA ASP A 102 1.46 -5.61 2.52
C ASP A 102 1.01 -4.14 2.41
N SER A 103 -0.31 -3.93 2.45
CA SER A 103 -0.92 -2.61 2.27
C SER A 103 -0.55 -1.63 3.39
N LYS A 104 -0.34 -2.13 4.61
CA LYS A 104 0.05 -1.33 5.77
C LYS A 104 1.49 -0.85 5.62
N ALA A 105 2.44 -1.78 5.40
CA ALA A 105 3.83 -1.41 5.21
C ALA A 105 4.03 -0.54 3.97
N PHE A 106 3.28 -0.78 2.90
CA PHE A 106 3.27 0.09 1.72
C PHE A 106 2.85 1.51 2.07
N SER A 107 1.74 1.67 2.80
CA SER A 107 1.23 2.99 3.20
C SER A 107 2.28 3.77 4.01
N GLU A 108 2.91 3.14 4.99
CA GLU A 108 4.02 3.74 5.77
C GLU A 108 5.24 4.06 4.89
N ALA A 109 5.55 3.21 3.92
CA ALA A 109 6.67 3.41 2.99
C ALA A 109 6.41 4.54 1.97
N THR A 110 5.15 4.82 1.61
CA THR A 110 4.78 5.89 0.66
C THR A 110 4.97 7.31 1.20
N GLU A 111 5.19 7.49 2.51
CA GLU A 111 5.50 8.80 3.11
C GLU A 111 6.81 9.42 2.60
N VAL A 112 7.57 8.68 1.78
CA VAL A 112 8.77 9.18 1.10
C VAL A 112 8.42 10.30 0.11
N LYS A 113 9.13 11.41 0.25
CA LYS A 113 9.06 12.57 -0.64
C LYS A 113 10.43 12.97 -1.16
N GLY A 114 10.44 13.58 -2.35
CA GLY A 114 11.63 14.25 -2.85
C GLY A 114 11.87 15.58 -2.14
N ARG A 115 12.88 16.34 -2.61
CA ARG A 115 13.22 17.65 -2.05
C ARG A 115 12.03 18.64 -2.08
N THR A 116 11.32 18.68 -3.20
CA THR A 116 10.24 19.65 -3.43
C THR A 116 8.93 19.00 -3.86
N ARG A 117 8.95 17.72 -4.21
CA ARG A 117 7.80 17.01 -4.80
C ARG A 117 7.39 15.86 -3.90
N VAL A 118 6.09 15.71 -3.74
CA VAL A 118 5.48 14.52 -3.14
C VAL A 118 5.44 13.44 -4.22
N TYR A 119 5.84 12.22 -3.88
CA TYR A 119 5.91 11.12 -4.85
C TYR A 119 4.60 10.33 -4.90
N PHE A 120 4.02 10.06 -3.74
CA PHE A 120 2.80 9.31 -3.55
C PHE A 120 1.78 10.11 -2.74
N ALA A 121 0.51 9.97 -3.08
CA ALA A 121 -0.59 10.55 -2.33
C ALA A 121 -1.86 9.71 -2.50
N ASP A 122 -2.86 9.91 -1.65
CA ASP A 122 -4.18 9.31 -1.76
C ASP A 122 -5.09 10.00 -2.79
N ASN A 123 -4.64 11.12 -3.36
CA ASN A 123 -5.36 11.89 -4.37
C ASN A 123 -4.43 12.54 -5.40
N GLN A 124 -4.98 12.84 -6.57
CA GLN A 124 -4.23 13.43 -7.69
C GLN A 124 -3.80 14.87 -7.40
N GLU A 125 -4.64 15.65 -6.71
CA GLU A 125 -4.47 17.09 -6.48
C GLU A 125 -3.20 17.38 -5.66
N THR A 126 -2.93 16.56 -4.65
CA THR A 126 -1.74 16.69 -3.78
C THR A 126 -0.45 16.60 -4.59
N LEU A 127 -0.40 15.70 -5.58
CA LEU A 127 0.76 15.52 -6.44
C LEU A 127 0.94 16.69 -7.41
N ILE A 128 -0.15 17.25 -7.93
CA ILE A 128 -0.12 18.43 -8.79
C ILE A 128 0.30 19.67 -8.00
N ALA A 129 -0.21 19.84 -6.78
CA ALA A 129 0.14 20.95 -5.90
C ALA A 129 1.63 20.94 -5.53
N SER A 130 2.23 19.75 -5.37
CA SER A 130 3.66 19.61 -5.13
C SER A 130 4.54 19.95 -6.35
N GLY A 131 3.97 19.97 -7.56
CA GLY A 131 4.69 20.36 -8.76
C GLY A 131 3.86 20.29 -10.04
N LYS A 132 3.85 21.39 -10.81
CA LYS A 132 3.06 21.54 -12.05
C LYS A 132 3.36 20.51 -13.15
N THR A 133 4.51 19.85 -13.11
CA THR A 133 4.96 18.90 -14.14
C THR A 133 5.11 17.47 -13.60
N THR A 134 4.31 17.05 -12.63
CA THR A 134 4.43 15.70 -12.03
C THR A 134 3.78 14.57 -12.84
N LYS A 135 2.80 14.89 -13.71
CA LYS A 135 1.99 13.92 -14.47
C LYS A 135 1.56 12.72 -13.60
N PRO A 136 0.69 12.92 -12.60
CA PRO A 136 0.24 11.83 -11.74
C PRO A 136 -0.45 10.71 -12.52
N ARG A 137 -0.33 9.47 -12.03
CA ARG A 137 -1.16 8.34 -12.45
C ARG A 137 -1.61 7.57 -11.22
N GLU A 138 -2.81 7.02 -11.30
CA GLU A 138 -3.34 6.08 -10.32
C GLU A 138 -2.57 4.75 -10.39
N ILE A 139 -2.36 4.12 -9.25
CA ILE A 139 -1.83 2.76 -9.16
C ILE A 139 -3.03 1.81 -9.03
N VAL A 140 -3.31 1.04 -10.08
CA VAL A 140 -4.47 0.16 -10.17
C VAL A 140 -4.53 -0.81 -9.00
N GLY A 141 -5.71 -0.92 -8.37
CA GLY A 141 -5.94 -1.81 -7.22
C GLY A 141 -5.44 -1.25 -5.88
N THR A 142 -5.13 0.05 -5.82
CA THR A 142 -4.69 0.73 -4.60
C THR A 142 -5.36 2.10 -4.47
N PRO A 143 -5.46 2.69 -3.27
CA PRO A 143 -5.94 4.06 -3.07
C PRO A 143 -4.88 5.13 -3.40
N PHE A 144 -3.74 4.75 -3.99
CA PHE A 144 -2.59 5.63 -4.17
C PHE A 144 -2.42 6.11 -5.61
N TRP A 145 -1.93 7.34 -5.72
CA TRP A 145 -1.45 7.98 -6.93
C TRP A 145 0.07 8.14 -6.84
N VAL A 146 0.74 8.14 -8.00
CA VAL A 146 2.19 8.34 -8.10
C VAL A 146 2.57 9.31 -9.22
N ILE A 147 3.65 10.07 -9.02
CA ILE A 147 4.20 10.93 -10.07
C ILE A 147 4.88 10.10 -11.16
N THR A 148 4.63 10.40 -12.43
CA THR A 148 5.17 9.59 -13.54
C THR A 148 6.16 10.33 -14.43
N ASN A 149 6.23 11.66 -14.33
CA ASN A 149 7.23 12.48 -15.03
C ASN A 149 8.61 12.42 -14.34
N THR A 150 9.19 11.24 -14.38
CA THR A 150 10.48 10.87 -13.79
C THR A 150 11.23 9.97 -14.77
N ASN A 151 12.56 10.01 -14.77
CA ASN A 151 13.36 9.07 -15.55
C ASN A 151 13.34 7.66 -14.91
N THR A 152 13.80 6.65 -15.65
CA THR A 152 13.79 5.25 -15.19
C THR A 152 14.59 5.07 -13.90
N ASN A 153 15.77 5.69 -13.79
CA ASN A 153 16.58 5.61 -12.56
C ASN A 153 15.83 6.14 -11.32
N ARG A 154 15.05 7.20 -11.47
CA ARG A 154 14.22 7.71 -10.37
C ARG A 154 13.05 6.78 -10.05
N LYS A 155 12.45 6.11 -11.03
CA LYS A 155 11.43 5.07 -10.78
C LYS A 155 12.02 3.91 -9.98
N ARG A 156 13.18 3.40 -10.39
CA ARG A 156 13.92 2.36 -9.66
C ARG A 156 14.23 2.80 -8.24
N HIS A 157 14.76 4.01 -8.06
CA HIS A 157 15.06 4.51 -6.72
C HIS A 157 13.82 4.69 -5.84
N MET A 158 12.67 5.08 -6.41
CA MET A 158 11.40 5.12 -5.65
C MET A 158 10.98 3.73 -5.18
N VAL A 159 11.12 2.70 -6.04
CA VAL A 159 10.83 1.31 -5.67
C VAL A 159 11.83 0.79 -4.64
N GLU A 160 13.11 1.08 -4.82
CA GLU A 160 14.17 0.72 -3.89
C GLU A 160 13.87 1.21 -2.47
N LEU A 161 13.64 2.53 -2.30
CA LEU A 161 13.30 3.12 -1.02
C LEU A 161 12.03 2.52 -0.40
N LEU A 162 11.04 2.22 -1.23
CA LEU A 162 9.78 1.65 -0.77
C LEU A 162 9.98 0.20 -0.29
N MET A 163 10.67 -0.63 -1.07
CA MET A 163 10.98 -2.00 -0.71
C MET A 163 11.89 -2.10 0.52
N GLU A 164 12.89 -1.23 0.66
CA GLU A 164 13.73 -1.14 1.85
C GLU A 164 12.92 -0.83 3.11
N ARG A 165 11.99 0.15 3.03
CA ARG A 165 11.10 0.48 4.15
C ARG A 165 10.12 -0.63 4.49
N MET A 166 9.68 -1.39 3.50
CA MET A 166 8.85 -2.58 3.69
C MET A 166 9.65 -3.80 4.21
N GLY A 167 10.97 -3.68 4.36
CA GLY A 167 11.84 -4.71 4.92
C GLY A 167 12.24 -5.82 3.95
N PHE A 168 12.19 -5.58 2.64
CA PHE A 168 12.72 -6.53 1.65
C PHE A 168 14.26 -6.53 1.64
N GLN A 169 14.84 -7.68 1.31
CA GLN A 169 16.30 -7.83 1.20
C GLN A 169 16.84 -7.14 -0.05
N HIS A 170 18.03 -6.55 0.06
CA HIS A 170 18.69 -5.80 -1.00
C HIS A 170 18.80 -6.58 -2.32
N ASP A 171 19.22 -7.85 -2.28
CA ASP A 171 19.35 -8.70 -3.47
C ASP A 171 18.05 -8.88 -4.27
N LEU A 172 16.90 -8.89 -3.58
CA LEU A 172 15.59 -8.97 -4.24
C LEU A 172 15.21 -7.60 -4.81
N THR A 173 15.40 -6.55 -4.03
CA THR A 173 15.14 -5.17 -4.44
C THR A 173 15.93 -4.80 -5.70
N GLU A 174 17.20 -5.16 -5.78
CA GLU A 174 18.04 -4.92 -6.96
C GLU A 174 17.46 -5.59 -8.21
N LYS A 175 17.00 -6.84 -8.10
CA LYS A 175 16.36 -7.57 -9.22
C LYS A 175 15.07 -6.92 -9.68
N VAL A 176 14.23 -6.48 -8.73
CA VAL A 176 12.99 -5.76 -9.05
C VAL A 176 13.31 -4.44 -9.74
N CYS A 177 14.27 -3.67 -9.22
CA CYS A 177 14.71 -2.42 -9.83
C CYS A 177 15.28 -2.62 -11.24
N ALA A 178 16.08 -3.67 -11.46
CA ALA A 178 16.62 -3.99 -12.78
C ALA A 178 15.54 -4.37 -13.80
N ALA A 179 14.42 -4.91 -13.33
CA ALA A 179 13.28 -5.30 -14.16
C ALA A 179 12.37 -4.13 -14.56
N ILE A 180 12.61 -2.91 -14.08
CA ILE A 180 11.90 -1.67 -14.44
C ILE A 180 12.68 -0.91 -15.53
#